data_AF-A0A7Y5K6Q2-F1
#
_entry.id   AF-A0A7Y5K6Q2-F1
#
_cell.length_a   1.000
_cell.length_b   1.000
_cell.length_c   1.000
_cell.angle_alpha   90.00
_cell.angle_beta   90.00
_cell.angle_gamma   90.00
#
_symmetry.space_group_name_H-M   'P 1'
#
loop_
_entity.id
_entity.type
_entity.pdbx_description
1 polymer ?
#
loop_
_entity_poly.entity_id
_entity_poly.type
_entity_poly.pdbx_seq_one_letter_code
_entity_poly.pdbx_strand_id
1 'polypeptide(L)' 'MNLDTIQLTFALPEVNQILEALGQMPYSQVYQLIGKIQQQAQSQLQPVPINDPQAHASRNDHPREGN' A
#
# COMPACT_ATOMS: atom_id res chain seq x y z
N MET A 1 -26.77 11.89 3.33
CA MET A 1 -26.45 11.19 2.07
C MET A 1 -25.59 9.99 2.43
N ASN A 2 -26.06 8.78 2.15
CA ASN A 2 -25.23 7.59 2.32
C ASN A 2 -24.13 7.62 1.24
N LEU A 3 -22.89 7.48 1.69
CA LEU A 3 -21.71 7.40 0.84
C LEU A 3 -21.34 5.91 0.80
N ASP A 4 -22.12 5.13 0.06
CA ASP A 4 -21.81 3.71 -0.12
C ASP A 4 -20.46 3.59 -0.83
N THR A 5 -19.47 3.03 -0.14
CA THR A 5 -18.13 2.83 -0.66
C THR A 5 -18.02 1.44 -1.26
N ILE A 6 -17.41 1.35 -2.44
CA ILE A 6 -17.09 0.08 -3.11
C ILE A 6 -15.57 -0.04 -3.24
N GLN A 7 -15.04 -1.25 -3.10
CA GLN A 7 -13.64 -1.55 -3.35
C GLN A 7 -13.51 -2.31 -4.67
N LEU A 8 -12.63 -1.84 -5.54
CA LEU A 8 -12.35 -2.46 -6.83
C LEU A 8 -10.88 -2.84 -6.88
N THR A 9 -10.59 -4.06 -7.34
CA THR A 9 -9.22 -4.55 -7.51
C THR A 9 -8.90 -4.58 -9.00
N PHE A 10 -7.80 -3.94 -9.37
CA PHE A 10 -7.32 -3.84 -10.74
C PHE A 10 -5.83 -4.17 -10.79
N ALA A 11 -5.37 -4.70 -11.92
CA ALA A 11 -3.96 -4.74 -12.23
C ALA A 11 -3.45 -3.34 -12.60
N LEU A 12 -2.15 -3.09 -12.38
CA LEU A 12 -1.50 -1.83 -12.75
C LEU A 12 -1.77 -1.36 -14.19
N PRO A 13 -1.71 -2.20 -15.25
CA PRO A 13 -2.03 -1.76 -16.61
C PRO A 13 -3.48 -1.30 -16.77
N GLU A 14 -4.43 -1.90 -16.06
CA GLU A 14 -5.84 -1.52 -16.11
C GLU A 14 -6.05 -0.15 -15.44
N VAL A 15 -5.36 0.11 -14.32
CA VAL A 15 -5.36 1.42 -13.66
C VAL A 15 -4.81 2.51 -14.59
N ASN A 16 -3.72 2.24 -15.31
CA ASN A 16 -3.17 3.18 -16.28
C ASN A 16 -4.17 3.49 -17.40
N GLN A 17 -4.84 2.46 -17.94
CA GLN A 17 -5.86 2.66 -18.99
C GLN A 17 -7.04 3.52 -18.49
N ILE A 18 -7.47 3.32 -17.24
CA ILE A 18 -8.51 4.17 -16.62
C ILE A 18 -8.02 5.62 -16.54
N LEU A 19 -6.79 5.84 -16.05
CA LEU A 19 -6.21 7.19 -15.95
C LEU A 19 -6.08 7.88 -17.31
N GLU A 20 -5.68 7.14 -18.35
CA GLU A 20 -5.61 7.64 -19.73
C GLU A 20 -7.00 8.06 -20.24
N ALA A 21 -8.03 7.22 -20.02
CA ALA A 21 -9.41 7.55 -20.40
C ALA A 21 -9.93 8.79 -19.64
N LEU A 22 -9.62 8.91 -18.35
CA LEU A 22 -9.97 10.09 -17.55
C LEU A 22 -9.25 11.36 -18.06
N GLY A 23 -8.02 11.23 -18.56
CA GLY A 23 -7.25 12.34 -19.12
C GLY A 23 -7.84 12.94 -20.40
N GLN A 24 -8.77 12.25 -21.07
CA GLN A 24 -9.48 12.76 -22.25
C GLN A 24 -10.70 13.63 -21.90
N MET A 25 -11.05 13.72 -20.61
CA MET A 25 -12.21 14.50 -20.12
C MET A 25 -11.78 15.85 -19.52
N PRO A 26 -12.71 16.83 -19.37
CA PRO A 26 -12.40 18.10 -18.74
C PRO A 26 -11.86 17.93 -17.32
N TYR A 27 -10.72 18.54 -17.02
CA TYR A 27 -10.04 18.41 -15.73
C TYR A 27 -10.95 18.69 -14.51
N SER A 28 -11.83 19.69 -14.62
CA SER A 28 -12.79 20.06 -13.57
C SER A 28 -13.73 18.93 -13.14
N GLN A 29 -13.95 17.93 -14.00
CA GLN A 29 -14.80 16.78 -13.71
C GLN A 29 -14.01 15.61 -13.11
N VAL A 30 -12.73 15.46 -13.46
CA VAL A 30 -11.94 14.25 -13.17
C VAL A 30 -10.91 14.41 -12.06
N TYR A 31 -10.49 15.63 -11.70
CA TYR A 31 -9.39 15.85 -10.76
C TYR A 31 -9.59 15.17 -9.39
N GLN A 32 -10.82 15.22 -8.85
CA GLN A 32 -11.17 14.55 -7.59
C GLN A 32 -11.11 13.03 -7.71
N LEU A 33 -11.57 12.48 -8.84
CA LEU A 33 -11.59 11.04 -9.06
C LEU A 33 -10.16 10.50 -9.23
N ILE A 34 -9.34 11.18 -10.04
CA ILE A 34 -7.92 10.83 -10.22
C ILE A 34 -7.18 10.87 -8.89
N GLY A 35 -7.41 11.90 -8.06
CA GLY A 35 -6.80 12.01 -6.74
C GLY A 35 -7.15 10.82 -5.83
N LYS A 36 -8.42 10.39 -5.82
CA LYS A 36 -8.86 9.22 -5.05
C LYS A 36 -8.21 7.91 -5.53
N ILE A 37 -8.10 7.71 -6.85
CA ILE A 37 -7.45 6.53 -7.43
C ILE A 37 -5.96 6.50 -7.04
N GLN A 38 -5.26 7.62 -7.13
CA GLN A 38 -3.85 7.71 -6.76
C GLN A 38 -3.61 7.41 -5.27
N GLN A 39 -4.47 7.94 -4.38
CA GLN A 39 -4.38 7.66 -2.95
C GLN A 39 -4.57 6.17 -2.65
N GLN A 40 -5.57 5.53 -3.27
CA GLN A 40 -5.81 4.10 -3.12
C GLN A 40 -4.67 3.24 -3.66
N ALA A 41 -4.03 3.64 -4.77
CA ALA A 41 -2.87 2.95 -5.32
C ALA A 41 -1.65 3.07 -4.40
N GLN A 42 -1.37 4.26 -3.87
CA GLN A 42 -0.24 4.48 -2.95
C GLN A 42 -0.37 3.67 -1.66
N SER A 43 -1.57 3.51 -1.11
CA SER A 43 -1.80 2.65 0.06
C SER A 43 -1.56 1.17 -0.22
N GLN A 44 -1.72 0.72 -1.47
CA GLN A 44 -1.50 -0.67 -1.86
C GLN A 44 -0.05 -0.97 -2.27
N LEU A 45 0.68 0.06 -2.74
CA LEU A 45 2.07 -0.06 -3.18
C LEU A 45 3.09 0.15 -2.05
N GLN A 46 2.67 0.65 -0.88
CA GLN A 46 3.55 0.75 0.28
C GLN A 46 4.01 -0.66 0.67
N PRO A 47 5.31 -0.97 0.58
CA PRO A 47 5.83 -2.24 1.04
C PRO A 47 5.53 -2.32 2.53
N VAL A 48 4.82 -3.37 2.95
CA VAL A 48 4.76 -3.73 4.36
C VAL A 48 6.21 -3.87 4.81
N PRO A 49 6.69 -3.07 5.78
CA PRO A 49 8.02 -3.29 6.32
C PRO A 49 8.03 -4.72 6.86
N ILE A 50 8.88 -5.55 6.24
CA ILE A 50 9.23 -6.86 6.76
C ILE A 50 9.92 -6.59 8.10
N ASN A 51 9.16 -6.63 9.19
CA ASN A 51 9.72 -6.75 10.51
C ASN A 51 10.38 -8.13 10.54
N ASP A 52 11.72 -8.17 10.51
CA ASP A 52 12.52 -9.36 10.76
C ASP A 52 12.45 -9.71 12.26
N PRO A 53 11.75 -10.78 12.70
CA PRO A 53 11.72 -11.14 14.12
C PRO A 53 13.00 -11.85 14.62
N GLN A 54 14.08 -11.93 13.84
CA GLN A 54 15.24 -12.77 14.18
C GLN A 54 16.53 -11.97 14.44
N ALA A 55 16.52 -11.14 15.50
CA ALA A 55 17.74 -10.52 16.04
C ALA A 55 18.03 -10.84 17.53
N HIS A 56 17.35 -11.85 18.10
CA HIS A 56 17.51 -12.24 19.51
C HIS A 56 17.67 -13.76 19.68
N ALA A 57 18.57 -14.39 18.92
CA ALA A 57 18.89 -15.81 19.14
C ALA A 57 20.37 -16.13 18.87
N SER A 58 21.28 -15.48 19.60
CA SER A 58 22.59 -16.07 19.93
C SER A 58 23.40 -15.17 20.85
N ARG A 59 24.11 -15.82 21.77
CA ARG A 59 25.32 -15.36 22.48
C ARG A 59 25.12 -14.78 23.89
N ASN A 60 24.78 -15.64 24.85
CA ASN A 60 25.70 -16.03 25.94
C ASN A 60 24.99 -16.85 27.03
N ASP A 61 25.02 -18.18 26.88
CA ASP A 61 24.96 -19.09 28.02
C ASP A 61 26.42 -19.36 28.44
N HIS A 62 26.83 -18.80 29.57
CA HIS A 62 28.06 -19.19 30.27
C HIS A 62 27.63 -19.68 31.66
N PRO A 63 27.71 -20.98 31.98
CA PRO A 63 27.50 -21.44 33.34
C PRO A 63 28.69 -20.98 34.19
N ARG A 64 28.39 -20.23 35.25
CA ARG A 64 29.32 -19.99 36.36
C ARG A 64 29.33 -21.25 37.21
N GLU A 65 30.32 -22.12 37.02
CA GLU A 65 30.64 -23.15 38.01
C GLU A 65 31.54 -22.51 39.07
N GLY A 66 30.96 -22.30 40.25
CA GLY A 66 31.65 -21.96 41.48
C GLY A 66 31.23 -22.93 42.57
N ASN A 67 32.24 -23.62 43.12
CA ASN A 67 32.38 -24.25 44.45
C ASN A 67 33.01 -25.64 44.37
#